data_AF-A0A961MR23-F1
#
_entry.id   AF-A0A961MR23-F1
#
_cell.length_a   1.000
_cell.length_b   1.000
_cell.length_c   1.000
_cell.angle_alpha   90.00
_cell.angle_beta   90.00
_cell.angle_gamma   90.00
#
_symmetry.space_group_name_H-M   'P 1'
#
loop_
_entity.id
_entity.type
_entity.pdbx_description
1 polymer ?
#
loop_
_entity_poly.entity_id
_entity_poly.type
_entity_poly.pdbx_seq_one_letter_code
_entity_poly.pdbx_strand_id
1 'polypeptide(L)'
;REDIDVPDTMVAAIRYANGVHVSYSLNTAMPVEGHHIAFNGTRGRIELRQYEKQPWDKPDHDEILLVRSFPGDREAVERIAVPHFPGGH
;
A
#
# COMPACT_ATOMS: atom_id res chain seq x y z
N ARG A 1 -15.24 -13.92 28.90
CA ARG A 1 -14.08 -13.21 28.32
C ARG A 1 -13.78 -13.99 27.05
N GLU A 2 -14.24 -13.49 25.90
CA GLU A 2 -14.03 -14.18 24.65
C GLU A 2 -12.57 -14.01 24.26
N ASP A 3 -11.87 -15.12 24.10
CA ASP A 3 -10.51 -15.13 23.58
C ASP A 3 -10.57 -14.71 22.11
N ILE A 4 -10.13 -13.48 21.85
CA ILE A 4 -9.95 -12.96 20.50
C ILE A 4 -8.75 -13.70 19.90
N ASP A 5 -9.01 -14.74 19.11
CA ASP A 5 -8.03 -15.55 18.37
C ASP A 5 -7.81 -15.01 16.95
N VAL A 6 -7.67 -13.68 16.81
CA VAL A 6 -7.31 -13.10 15.52
C VAL A 6 -5.80 -12.95 15.48
N PRO A 7 -5.09 -13.64 14.56
CA PRO A 7 -3.65 -13.48 14.42
C PRO A 7 -3.30 -12.01 14.14
N ASP A 8 -2.48 -11.41 15.00
CA ASP A 8 -2.04 -10.01 14.89
C ASP A 8 -1.16 -9.72 13.65
N THR A 9 -0.76 -10.76 12.94
CA THR A 9 0.01 -10.68 11.70
C THR A 9 -0.43 -11.77 10.74
N MET A 10 -0.85 -11.36 9.55
CA MET A 10 -1.27 -12.27 8.49
C MET A 10 -0.44 -11.99 7.23
N VAL A 11 0.09 -13.03 6.62
CA VAL A 11 0.74 -12.95 5.30
C VAL A 11 0.04 -13.92 4.37
N ALA A 12 -0.54 -13.41 3.28
CA ALA A 12 -1.17 -14.21 2.25
C ALA A 12 -0.44 -14.02 0.92
N ALA A 13 -0.07 -15.14 0.30
CA ALA A 13 0.44 -15.17 -1.07
C ALA A 13 -0.64 -15.79 -1.97
N ILE A 14 -1.19 -14.99 -2.88
CA ILE A 14 -2.23 -15.41 -3.81
C ILE A 14 -1.63 -15.49 -5.21
N ARG A 15 -1.78 -16.65 -5.85
CA ARG A 15 -1.49 -16.83 -7.27
C ARG A 15 -2.80 -16.90 -8.04
N TYR A 16 -3.08 -15.89 -8.84
CA TYR A 16 -4.24 -15.90 -9.72
C TYR A 16 -4.03 -16.87 -10.88
N ALA A 17 -5.13 -17.39 -11.44
CA ALA A 17 -5.10 -18.29 -12.59
C ALA A 17 -4.40 -17.69 -13.83
N ASN A 18 -4.35 -16.36 -13.92
CA ASN A 18 -3.63 -15.62 -14.96
C ASN A 18 -2.12 -15.45 -14.69
N GLY A 19 -1.57 -16.08 -13.64
CA GLY A 19 -0.14 -16.05 -13.29
C GLY A 19 0.32 -14.85 -12.47
N VAL A 20 -0.57 -13.91 -12.15
CA VAL A 20 -0.27 -12.77 -11.26
C VAL A 20 -0.07 -13.25 -9.83
N HIS A 21 0.99 -12.78 -9.17
CA HIS A 21 1.26 -13.02 -7.75
C HIS A 21 0.92 -11.77 -6.94
N VAL A 22 0.15 -11.96 -5.86
CA VAL A 22 -0.14 -10.92 -4.88
C VAL A 22 0.41 -11.37 -3.53
N SER A 23 1.12 -10.48 -2.86
CA SER A 23 1.56 -10.64 -1.47
C SER A 23 0.80 -9.61 -0.63
N TYR A 24 0.00 -10.08 0.31
CA TYR A 24 -0.72 -9.25 1.26
C TYR A 24 -0.16 -9.51 2.65
N SER A 25 0.26 -8.45 3.34
CA SER A 25 0.72 -8.52 4.73
C SER A 25 -0.08 -7.54 5.57
N LEU A 26 -0.80 -8.04 6.58
CA LEU A 26 -1.51 -7.26 7.56
C LEU A 26 -0.80 -7.39 8.91
N ASN A 27 -0.57 -6.27 9.58
CA ASN A 27 -0.04 -6.25 10.94
C ASN A 27 -0.92 -5.32 11.79
N THR A 28 -1.58 -5.86 12.83
CA THR A 28 -2.58 -5.15 13.65
C THR A 28 -2.08 -4.80 15.04
N ALA A 29 -0.79 -5.02 15.34
CA ALA A 29 -0.20 -4.76 16.65
C ALA A 29 0.96 -3.75 16.63
N MET A 30 1.20 -3.08 15.50
CA MET A 30 2.33 -2.17 15.34
C MET A 30 1.98 -0.70 15.66
N PRO A 31 2.92 0.06 16.25
CA PRO A 31 2.78 1.52 16.45
C PRO A 31 2.79 2.32 15.14
N VAL A 32 2.80 1.60 14.01
CA VAL A 32 2.88 2.10 12.65
C VAL A 32 1.68 1.61 11.87
N GLU A 33 0.65 2.44 11.84
CA GLU A 33 -0.61 2.16 11.14
C GLU A 33 -0.67 2.90 9.79
N GLY A 34 -1.19 2.22 8.77
CA GLY A 34 -1.29 2.77 7.42
C GLY A 34 -1.24 1.70 6.35
N HIS A 35 -1.59 2.10 5.14
CA HIS A 35 -1.68 1.20 3.99
C HIS A 35 -0.48 1.43 3.07
N HIS A 36 0.16 0.34 2.67
CA HIS A 36 1.13 0.33 1.59
C HIS A 36 0.71 -0.70 0.56
N ILE A 37 0.24 -0.23 -0.59
CA ILE A 37 -0.30 -1.07 -1.65
C ILE A 37 0.52 -0.83 -2.90
N ALA A 38 1.07 -1.88 -3.51
CA ALA A 38 1.82 -1.76 -4.74
C ALA A 38 1.33 -2.77 -5.78
N PHE A 39 1.08 -2.29 -6.99
CA PHE A 39 0.75 -3.11 -8.15
C PHE A 39 1.88 -3.01 -9.17
N ASN A 40 2.48 -4.15 -9.48
CA ASN A 40 3.44 -4.25 -10.57
C ASN A 40 2.73 -4.80 -11.82
N GLY A 41 2.85 -4.08 -12.92
CA GLY A 41 2.36 -4.48 -14.23
C GLY A 41 3.48 -4.48 -15.26
N THR A 42 3.16 -4.93 -16.47
CA THR A 42 4.13 -5.00 -17.58
C THR A 42 4.60 -3.63 -18.08
N ARG A 43 3.85 -2.57 -17.79
CA ARG A 43 4.15 -1.19 -18.21
C ARG A 43 4.71 -0.31 -17.09
N GLY A 44 4.90 -0.86 -15.90
CA GLY A 44 5.36 -0.10 -14.75
C GLY A 44 4.75 -0.56 -13.43
N ARG A 45 4.88 0.27 -12.40
CA ARG A 45 4.40 0.04 -11.05
C ARG A 45 3.59 1.23 -10.59
N ILE A 46 2.50 0.97 -9.87
CA ILE A 46 1.78 1.98 -9.10
C ILE A 46 1.83 1.59 -7.63
N GLU A 47 2.08 2.57 -6.77
CA GLU A 47 2.17 2.40 -5.32
C GLU A 47 1.33 3.47 -4.63
N LEU A 48 0.60 3.07 -3.59
CA LEU A 48 -0.14 3.94 -2.70
C LEU A 48 0.48 3.83 -1.31
N ARG A 49 0.79 4.99 -0.72
CA ARG A 49 1.27 5.11 0.65
C ARG A 49 0.34 6.03 1.43
N GLN A 50 -0.31 5.46 2.44
CA GLN A 50 -1.18 6.17 3.38
C GLN A 50 -0.65 5.97 4.79
N TYR A 51 -0.53 7.06 5.56
CA TYR A 51 -0.09 7.05 6.94
C TYR A 51 -1.25 7.38 7.88
N GLU A 52 -1.50 6.53 8.87
CA GLU A 52 -2.51 6.77 9.90
C GLU A 52 -1.87 7.22 11.22
N LYS A 53 -1.45 6.27 12.06
CA LYS A 53 -0.90 6.56 13.39
C LYS A 53 0.59 6.25 13.45
N GLN A 54 1.39 7.30 13.68
CA GLN A 54 2.86 7.27 13.68
C GLN A 54 3.43 8.23 14.73
N PRO A 55 4.60 7.96 15.34
CA PRO A 55 5.24 8.84 16.31
C PRO A 55 6.06 10.00 15.68
N TRP A 56 6.05 10.14 14.36
CA TRP A 56 6.76 11.19 13.60
C TRP A 56 5.79 11.99 12.72
N ASP A 57 6.24 13.17 12.26
CA ASP A 57 5.47 14.02 11.36
C ASP A 57 5.19 13.32 10.02
N LYS A 58 3.92 13.25 9.64
CA LYS A 58 3.47 12.70 8.37
C LYS A 58 3.10 13.80 7.37
N PRO A 59 3.21 13.56 6.06
CA PRO A 59 2.62 14.43 5.06
C PRO A 59 1.12 14.61 5.31
N ASP A 60 0.58 15.76 4.93
CA ASP A 60 -0.85 16.09 5.03
C ASP A 60 -1.72 15.42 3.95
N HIS A 61 -1.09 14.65 3.07
CA HIS A 61 -1.69 13.94 1.95
C HIS A 61 -1.19 12.50 1.90
N ASP A 62 -1.99 11.65 1.25
CA ASP A 62 -1.56 10.33 0.82
C ASP A 62 -0.82 10.45 -0.51
N GLU A 63 0.11 9.54 -0.77
CA GLU A 63 0.93 9.59 -1.98
C GLU A 63 0.61 8.40 -2.88
N ILE A 64 0.33 8.69 -4.16
CA ILE A 64 0.40 7.70 -5.23
C ILE A 64 1.68 7.93 -6.02
N LEU A 65 2.54 6.91 -6.04
CA LEU A 65 3.74 6.86 -6.86
C LEU A 65 3.49 6.02 -8.11
N LEU A 66 3.61 6.63 -9.27
CA LEU A 66 3.48 5.96 -10.56
C LEU A 66 4.84 5.90 -11.26
N VAL A 67 5.34 4.69 -11.47
CA VAL A 67 6.60 4.41 -12.16
C VAL A 67 6.30 3.76 -13.50
N ARG A 68 6.80 4.30 -14.60
CA ARG A 68 6.56 3.82 -15.96
C ARG A 68 7.82 3.15 -16.51
N SER A 69 7.71 1.92 -17.00
CA SER A 69 8.85 1.21 -17.63
C SER A 69 9.20 1.76 -19.01
N PHE A 70 8.21 2.29 -19.73
CA PHE A 70 8.37 2.87 -21.07
C PHE A 70 7.72 4.25 -21.09
N PRO A 71 8.40 5.29 -20.57
CA PRO A 71 7.78 6.60 -20.37
C PRO A 71 7.54 7.39 -21.66
N GLY A 72 8.32 7.15 -22.72
CA GLY A 72 8.25 7.97 -23.94
C GLY A 72 8.57 9.42 -23.61
N ASP A 73 7.68 10.34 -23.99
CA ASP A 73 7.81 11.78 -23.70
C ASP A 73 7.25 12.18 -22.33
N ARG A 74 6.73 11.24 -21.53
CA ARG A 74 6.23 11.50 -20.16
C ARG A 74 7.34 11.33 -19.13
N GLU A 75 7.08 11.82 -17.92
CA GLU A 75 7.92 11.52 -16.76
C GLU A 75 7.91 10.02 -16.43
N ALA A 76 9.09 9.46 -16.14
CA ALA A 76 9.26 8.07 -15.74
C ALA A 76 8.69 7.80 -14.34
N VAL A 77 8.67 8.82 -13.50
CA VAL A 77 8.18 8.78 -12.13
C VAL A 77 7.27 9.98 -11.90
N GLU A 78 6.06 9.70 -11.45
CA GLU A 78 5.05 10.71 -11.17
C GLU A 78 4.56 10.51 -9.74
N ARG A 79 4.57 11.58 -8.94
CA ARG A 79 4.08 11.60 -7.56
C ARG A 79 2.79 12.41 -7.54
N ILE A 80 1.72 11.76 -7.11
CA ILE A 80 0.38 12.34 -7.07
C ILE A 80 -0.01 12.45 -5.59
N ALA A 81 -0.18 13.69 -5.13
CA ALA A 81 -0.72 13.96 -3.80
C ALA A 81 -2.23 13.76 -3.83
N VAL A 82 -2.73 12.91 -2.94
CA VAL A 82 -4.15 12.61 -2.77
C VAL A 82 -4.58 13.16 -1.41
N PRO A 83 -5.70 13.91 -1.31
CA PRO A 83 -6.20 14.36 -0.02
C PRO A 83 -6.33 13.17 0.93
N HIS A 84 -5.78 13.32 2.15
CA HIS A 84 -5.81 12.24 3.12
C HIS A 84 -7.25 11.93 3.54
N PHE A 85 -7.65 10.66 3.46
CA PHE A 85 -8.91 10.18 4.01
C PHE A 85 -8.62 9.12 5.08
N PRO A 86 -9.15 9.26 6.31
CA PRO A 86 -8.95 8.26 7.34
C PRO A 86 -9.58 6.92 6.91
N GLY A 87 -8.84 5.82 7.07
CA GLY A 87 -9.38 4.48 6.90
C GLY A 87 -10.48 4.25 7.93
N GLY A 88 -11.65 3.80 7.46
CA GLY A 88 -12.71 3.35 8.35
C GLY A 88 -12.29 2.04 9.02
N HIS A 89 -11.84 2.14 10.26
CA HIS A 89 -11.79 1.03 11.21
C HIS A 89 -13.12 0.92 11.96
#